data_AF-A0A943REU1-F1
#
_entry.id   AF-A0A943REU1-F1
#
_cell.length_a   1.000
_cell.length_b   1.000
_cell.length_c   1.000
_cell.angle_alpha   90.00
_cell.angle_beta   90.00
_cell.angle_gamma   90.00
#
_symmetry.space_group_name_H-M   'P 1'
#
loop_
_entity.id
_entity.type
_entity.pdbx_description
1 polymer ?
#
loop_
_entity_poly.entity_id
_entity_poly.type
_entity_poly.pdbx_seq_one_letter_code
_entity_poly.pdbx_strand_id
1 'polypeptide(L)'
;MEQENIFKAIQKSVTNTPLILVGSGSSAPHGLPSMYTLGQHLIAQLGGKYHGTPCWDIFEENIADGQDLEMALTGIELTAEVLEDIRRETWNLISGKDLELFAQLLFSHKTLPLTRLLKKFYQTHPRRIDIITTNYDRLIEYACDLAEIPVMVGFNGQYLKRFSGGFSNKDAVNLLKVHGSLDVFRDTHGGVVSASMLSELPPGLVPELITPGSSKFAAILHGTPRELLLAADERIKQARSFLCIGYGFNDSQIQEGILTRIRSGIPLVSITKEVSDSAAHLLANNAQNYITIQKGSEPDKTEICINRSIEILDGEFWTIDGFMSIID
;
A
#
# COMPACT_ATOMS: atom_id res chain seq x y z
N MET A 1 27.20 11.07 11.25
CA MET A 1 27.83 10.15 10.28
C MET A 1 28.08 10.92 9.00
N GLU A 2 29.18 10.69 8.29
CA GLU A 2 29.37 11.34 6.97
C GLU A 2 28.31 10.85 5.96
N GLN A 3 27.81 11.74 5.12
CA GLN A 3 26.77 11.46 4.12
C GLN A 3 27.12 10.25 3.23
N GLU A 4 28.37 10.12 2.81
CA GLU A 4 28.83 8.99 1.99
C GLU A 4 28.63 7.64 2.71
N ASN A 5 28.86 7.59 4.02
CA ASN A 5 28.68 6.36 4.81
C ASN A 5 27.20 6.01 4.97
N ILE A 6 26.33 7.02 5.09
CA ILE A 6 24.87 6.84 5.12
C ILE A 6 24.38 6.26 3.79
N PHE A 7 24.83 6.82 2.68
CA PHE A 7 24.44 6.36 1.34
C PHE A 7 24.92 4.92 1.10
N LYS A 8 26.16 4.59 1.49
CA LYS A 8 26.68 3.21 1.44
C LYS A 8 25.83 2.25 2.29
N ALA A 9 25.37 2.67 3.47
CA ALA A 9 24.51 1.84 4.32
C ALA A 9 23.14 1.58 3.68
N ILE A 10 22.55 2.58 3.04
CA ILE A 10 21.29 2.47 2.28
C ILE A 10 21.47 1.51 1.10
N GLN A 11 22.47 1.77 0.24
CA GLN A 11 22.80 0.93 -0.92
C GLN A 11 23.05 -0.53 -0.53
N LYS A 12 23.79 -0.76 0.57
CA LYS A 12 24.05 -2.10 1.10
C LYS A 12 22.76 -2.82 1.51
N SER A 13 21.80 -2.08 2.07
CA SER A 13 20.51 -2.64 2.53
C SER A 13 19.61 -3.07 1.37
N VAL A 14 19.76 -2.46 0.19
CA VAL A 14 18.97 -2.77 -1.02
C VAL A 14 19.81 -3.34 -2.17
N THR A 15 21.00 -3.88 -1.89
CA THR A 15 21.90 -4.45 -2.91
C THR A 15 21.26 -5.64 -3.63
N ASN A 16 20.56 -6.51 -2.90
CA ASN A 16 19.67 -7.49 -3.50
C ASN A 16 18.29 -6.86 -3.67
N THR A 17 17.56 -7.23 -4.71
CA THR A 17 16.17 -6.80 -4.91
C THR A 17 15.36 -7.05 -3.63
N PRO A 18 14.91 -5.98 -2.95
CA PRO A 18 14.16 -6.10 -1.70
C PRO A 18 12.74 -6.59 -1.96
N LEU A 19 12.09 -7.13 -0.93
CA LEU A 19 10.63 -7.20 -0.91
C LEU A 19 10.09 -5.78 -0.67
N ILE A 20 9.28 -5.28 -1.59
CA ILE A 20 8.78 -3.89 -1.52
C ILE A 20 7.40 -3.87 -0.86
N LEU A 21 7.22 -2.99 0.12
CA LEU A 21 5.97 -2.77 0.84
C LEU A 21 5.47 -1.38 0.47
N VAL A 22 4.31 -1.28 -0.15
CA VAL A 22 3.76 0.01 -0.59
C VAL A 22 2.46 0.31 0.15
N GLY A 23 2.42 1.46 0.83
CA GLY A 23 1.22 1.98 1.49
C GLY A 23 0.67 3.23 0.82
N SER A 24 -0.39 3.79 1.40
CA SER A 24 -1.14 4.92 0.81
C SER A 24 -0.30 6.19 0.68
N GLY A 25 0.78 6.32 1.48
CA GLY A 25 1.72 7.43 1.37
C GLY A 25 2.44 7.47 0.02
N SER A 26 2.56 6.34 -0.69
CA SER A 26 3.10 6.32 -2.07
C SER A 26 2.10 6.86 -3.10
N SER A 27 0.80 6.77 -2.82
CA SER A 27 -0.27 7.15 -3.74
C SER A 27 -0.66 8.62 -3.59
N ALA A 28 -0.54 9.17 -2.39
CA ALA A 28 -0.94 10.55 -2.08
C ALA A 28 -0.32 11.65 -2.98
N PRO A 29 0.99 11.61 -3.33
CA PRO A 29 1.60 12.62 -4.22
C PRO A 29 0.99 12.64 -5.64
N HIS A 30 0.30 11.57 -6.03
CA HIS A 30 -0.34 11.45 -7.33
C HIS A 30 -1.80 11.91 -7.34
N GLY A 31 -2.30 12.46 -6.22
CA GLY A 31 -3.66 12.98 -6.07
C GLY A 31 -4.68 11.93 -5.63
N LEU A 32 -4.22 10.73 -5.24
CA LEU A 32 -5.10 9.69 -4.72
C LEU A 32 -5.52 10.00 -3.26
N PRO A 33 -6.77 9.68 -2.87
CA PRO A 33 -7.31 10.02 -1.55
C PRO A 33 -6.53 9.39 -0.38
N SER A 34 -6.37 10.15 0.70
CA SER A 34 -5.87 9.63 1.98
C SER A 34 -6.98 8.94 2.77
N MET A 35 -6.63 8.17 3.82
CA MET A 35 -7.62 7.59 4.74
C MET A 35 -8.44 8.66 5.47
N TYR A 36 -7.83 9.82 5.75
CA TYR A 36 -8.55 10.98 6.29
C TYR A 36 -9.63 11.47 5.30
N THR A 37 -9.25 11.65 4.03
CA THR A 37 -10.18 12.04 2.96
C THR A 37 -11.32 11.03 2.79
N LEU A 38 -11.00 9.74 2.88
CA LEU A 38 -11.99 8.67 2.82
C LEU A 38 -12.99 8.75 3.98
N GLY A 39 -12.52 8.94 5.22
CA GLY A 39 -13.41 9.11 6.37
C GLY A 39 -14.41 10.25 6.19
N GLN A 40 -13.94 11.41 5.74
CA GLN A 40 -14.81 12.56 5.46
C GLN A 40 -15.81 12.29 4.32
N HIS A 41 -15.38 11.58 3.27
CA HIS A 41 -16.27 11.17 2.17
C HIS A 41 -17.38 10.24 2.65
N LEU A 42 -17.06 9.26 3.49
CA LEU A 42 -18.04 8.31 4.03
C LEU A 42 -19.11 9.04 4.85
N ILE A 43 -18.71 9.95 5.74
CA ILE A 43 -19.65 10.78 6.53
C ILE A 43 -20.56 11.59 5.58
N ALA A 44 -19.98 12.25 4.58
CA ALA A 44 -20.74 13.09 3.66
C ALA A 44 -21.74 12.31 2.80
N GLN A 45 -21.39 11.12 2.31
CA GLN A 45 -22.25 10.34 1.41
C GLN A 45 -23.26 9.44 2.14
N LEU A 46 -22.87 8.89 3.29
CA LEU A 46 -23.66 7.88 3.99
C LEU A 46 -24.35 8.40 5.25
N GLY A 47 -23.92 9.55 5.79
CA GLY A 47 -24.51 10.17 6.99
C GLY A 47 -26.02 10.36 6.87
N GLY A 48 -26.50 10.92 5.76
CA GLY A 48 -27.94 11.11 5.56
C GLY A 48 -28.77 9.81 5.54
N LYS A 49 -28.15 8.67 5.21
CA LYS A 49 -28.81 7.36 5.15
C LYS A 49 -28.80 6.65 6.51
N TYR A 50 -27.70 6.74 7.25
CA TYR A 50 -27.48 5.93 8.46
C TYR A 50 -27.47 6.70 9.77
N HIS A 51 -27.54 8.03 9.76
CA HIS A 51 -27.66 8.81 10.98
C HIS A 51 -28.87 8.36 11.82
N GLY A 52 -28.65 8.16 13.12
CA GLY A 52 -29.60 7.57 14.06
C GLY A 52 -29.51 6.04 14.16
N THR A 53 -28.63 5.38 13.40
CA THR A 53 -28.29 3.97 13.64
C THR A 53 -27.11 3.86 14.60
N PRO A 54 -27.18 3.02 15.66
CA PRO A 54 -26.16 3.00 16.72
C PRO A 54 -24.73 2.78 16.22
N CYS A 55 -24.52 1.87 15.26
CA CYS A 55 -23.19 1.61 14.71
C CYS A 55 -22.62 2.80 13.93
N TRP A 56 -23.48 3.57 13.26
CA TRP A 56 -23.06 4.72 12.47
C TRP A 56 -22.81 5.93 13.36
N ASP A 57 -23.70 6.20 14.32
CA ASP A 57 -23.56 7.34 15.24
C ASP A 57 -22.23 7.28 16.02
N ILE A 58 -21.83 6.08 16.48
CA ILE A 58 -20.53 5.87 17.14
C ILE A 58 -19.37 6.16 16.16
N PHE A 59 -19.49 5.73 14.91
CA PHE A 59 -18.48 6.01 13.88
C PHE A 59 -18.38 7.52 13.59
N GLU A 60 -19.51 8.23 13.45
CA GLU A 60 -19.54 9.68 13.25
C GLU A 60 -18.88 10.43 14.42
N GLU A 61 -19.20 10.03 15.66
CA GLU A 61 -18.62 10.60 16.88
C GLU A 61 -17.10 10.38 16.92
N ASN A 62 -16.62 9.15 16.67
CA ASN A 62 -15.19 8.84 16.64
C ASN A 62 -14.43 9.70 15.62
N ILE A 63 -14.99 9.90 14.42
CA ILE A 63 -14.38 10.77 13.39
C ILE A 63 -14.40 12.24 13.85
N ALA A 64 -15.49 12.70 14.46
CA ALA A 64 -15.60 14.06 15.00
C ALA A 64 -14.58 14.33 16.13
N ASP A 65 -14.27 13.32 16.93
CA ASP A 65 -13.25 13.34 17.99
C ASP A 65 -11.80 13.30 17.45
N GLY A 66 -11.63 13.23 16.13
CA GLY A 66 -10.32 13.27 15.47
C GLY A 66 -9.61 11.92 15.40
N GLN A 67 -10.29 10.81 15.64
CA GLN A 67 -9.72 9.49 15.40
C GLN A 67 -9.49 9.25 13.91
N ASP A 68 -8.46 8.49 13.57
CA ASP A 68 -8.27 8.03 12.20
C ASP A 68 -9.33 6.98 11.80
N LEU A 69 -9.45 6.71 10.50
CA LEU A 69 -10.49 5.84 9.97
C LEU A 69 -10.40 4.38 10.49
N GLU A 70 -9.20 3.87 10.76
CA GLU A 70 -9.04 2.51 11.30
C GLU A 70 -9.54 2.46 12.74
N MET A 71 -9.12 3.41 13.57
CA MET A 71 -9.56 3.52 14.97
C MET A 71 -11.06 3.80 15.07
N ALA A 72 -11.58 4.71 14.25
CA ALA A 72 -12.98 5.10 14.27
C ALA A 72 -13.94 3.95 13.93
N LEU A 73 -13.48 2.95 13.15
CA LEU A 73 -14.24 1.74 12.80
C LEU A 73 -13.86 0.53 13.65
N THR A 74 -12.88 0.66 14.55
CA THR A 74 -12.46 -0.43 15.44
C THR A 74 -13.43 -0.56 16.62
N GLY A 75 -13.87 -1.79 16.90
CA GLY A 75 -14.82 -2.08 17.98
C GLY A 75 -16.28 -1.86 17.59
N ILE A 76 -16.57 -1.42 16.36
CA ILE A 76 -17.93 -1.24 15.84
C ILE A 76 -18.34 -2.49 15.05
N GLU A 77 -19.48 -3.08 15.41
CA GLU A 77 -20.13 -4.11 14.61
C GLU A 77 -21.03 -3.45 13.57
N LEU A 78 -20.51 -3.28 12.36
CA LEU A 78 -21.27 -2.74 11.24
C LEU A 78 -22.30 -3.77 10.73
N THR A 79 -23.48 -3.29 10.36
CA THR A 79 -24.44 -4.12 9.63
C THR A 79 -23.90 -4.47 8.24
N ALA A 80 -24.39 -5.56 7.65
CA ALA A 80 -23.99 -5.97 6.30
C ALA A 80 -24.25 -4.88 5.25
N GLU A 81 -25.35 -4.14 5.39
CA GLU A 81 -25.72 -3.05 4.47
C GLU A 81 -24.75 -1.87 4.58
N VAL A 82 -24.42 -1.43 5.80
CA VAL A 82 -23.45 -0.34 6.04
C VAL A 82 -22.08 -0.72 5.49
N LEU A 83 -21.63 -1.96 5.72
CA LEU A 83 -20.34 -2.43 5.22
C LEU A 83 -20.29 -2.46 3.69
N GLU A 84 -21.37 -2.89 3.02
CA GLU A 84 -21.44 -2.90 1.56
C GLU A 84 -21.40 -1.48 0.99
N ASP A 85 -22.14 -0.54 1.59
CA ASP A 85 -22.14 0.86 1.16
C ASP A 85 -20.80 1.55 1.40
N ILE A 86 -20.11 1.27 2.52
CA ILE A 86 -18.74 1.75 2.74
C ILE A 86 -17.81 1.26 1.64
N ARG A 87 -17.90 -0.02 1.22
CA ARG A 87 -17.08 -0.56 0.11
C ARG A 87 -17.40 0.12 -1.21
N ARG A 88 -18.67 0.35 -1.50
CA ARG A 88 -19.12 1.07 -2.72
C ARG A 88 -18.59 2.49 -2.75
N GLU A 89 -18.74 3.24 -1.66
CA GLU A 89 -18.26 4.62 -1.58
C GLU A 89 -16.74 4.73 -1.56
N THR A 90 -16.05 3.78 -0.92
CA THR A 90 -14.59 3.68 -1.01
C THR A 90 -14.14 3.48 -2.45
N TRP A 91 -14.80 2.57 -3.19
CA TRP A 91 -14.49 2.35 -4.60
C TRP A 91 -14.79 3.59 -5.44
N ASN A 92 -15.95 4.24 -5.25
CA ASN A 92 -16.36 5.44 -6.02
C ASN A 92 -15.33 6.56 -5.87
N LEU A 93 -14.93 6.88 -4.64
CA LEU A 93 -13.98 7.94 -4.36
C LEU A 93 -12.61 7.67 -5.00
N ILE A 94 -12.06 6.48 -4.80
CA ILE A 94 -10.69 6.16 -5.21
C ILE A 94 -10.65 5.89 -6.73
N SER A 95 -11.61 5.16 -7.29
CA SER A 95 -11.67 4.86 -8.73
C SER A 95 -11.77 6.13 -9.57
N GLY A 96 -12.55 7.14 -9.14
CA GLY A 96 -12.61 8.43 -9.84
C GLY A 96 -11.24 9.10 -9.96
N LYS A 97 -10.50 9.19 -8.85
CA LYS A 97 -9.15 9.80 -8.84
C LYS A 97 -8.09 8.94 -9.55
N ASP A 98 -8.22 7.62 -9.48
CA ASP A 98 -7.37 6.67 -10.19
C ASP A 98 -7.52 6.80 -11.72
N LEU A 99 -8.76 6.94 -12.21
CA LEU A 99 -9.04 7.17 -13.64
C LEU A 99 -8.59 8.55 -14.12
N GLU A 100 -8.72 9.60 -13.29
CA GLU A 100 -8.14 10.92 -13.57
C GLU A 100 -6.62 10.82 -13.74
N LEU A 101 -5.93 10.08 -12.87
CA LEU A 101 -4.50 9.83 -12.99
C LEU A 101 -4.16 9.06 -14.26
N PHE A 102 -4.90 8.00 -14.57
CA PHE A 102 -4.70 7.23 -15.80
C PHE A 102 -4.84 8.09 -17.06
N ALA A 103 -5.86 8.95 -17.12
CA ALA A 103 -6.05 9.87 -18.24
C ALA A 103 -4.86 10.83 -18.40
N GLN A 104 -4.27 11.30 -17.29
CA GLN A 104 -3.04 12.09 -17.35
C GLN A 104 -1.88 11.29 -17.94
N LEU A 105 -1.71 10.03 -17.56
CA LEU A 105 -0.62 9.18 -18.05
C LEU A 105 -0.70 8.90 -19.56
N LEU A 106 -1.91 8.89 -20.14
CA LEU A 106 -2.10 8.66 -21.59
C LEU A 106 -1.60 9.82 -22.47
N PHE A 107 -1.76 11.06 -22.01
CA PHE A 107 -1.56 12.25 -22.83
C PHE A 107 -0.48 13.21 -22.32
N SER A 108 0.02 13.01 -21.10
CA SER A 108 1.06 13.84 -20.51
C SER A 108 2.38 13.10 -20.37
N HIS A 109 3.50 13.82 -20.38
CA HIS A 109 4.81 13.28 -19.99
C HIS A 109 4.93 13.06 -18.47
N LYS A 110 3.82 12.89 -17.74
CA LYS A 110 3.84 12.64 -16.30
C LYS A 110 4.54 11.32 -16.05
N THR A 111 5.70 11.39 -15.43
CA THR A 111 6.47 10.22 -15.00
C THR A 111 6.03 9.80 -13.61
N LEU A 112 5.93 8.49 -13.37
CA LEU A 112 5.80 7.95 -12.03
C LEU A 112 7.20 7.63 -11.49
N PRO A 113 7.65 8.19 -10.37
CA PRO A 113 8.97 7.87 -9.80
C PRO A 113 9.15 6.37 -9.57
N LEU A 114 8.07 5.67 -9.24
CA LEU A 114 8.03 4.22 -9.08
C LEU A 114 8.49 3.48 -10.36
N THR A 115 8.21 4.01 -11.56
CA THR A 115 8.68 3.43 -12.84
C THR A 115 10.20 3.30 -12.88
N ARG A 116 10.94 4.31 -12.42
CA ARG A 116 12.42 4.29 -12.39
C ARG A 116 12.94 3.28 -11.38
N LEU A 117 12.32 3.23 -10.20
CA LEU A 117 12.64 2.26 -9.15
C LEU A 117 12.45 0.82 -9.63
N LEU A 118 11.31 0.53 -10.27
CA LEU A 118 11.03 -0.79 -10.82
C LEU A 118 12.04 -1.18 -11.90
N LYS A 119 12.37 -0.26 -12.83
CA LYS A 119 13.40 -0.51 -13.86
C LYS A 119 14.75 -0.85 -13.23
N LYS A 120 15.18 -0.14 -12.19
CA LYS A 120 16.45 -0.42 -11.48
C LYS A 120 16.46 -1.83 -10.90
N PHE A 121 15.45 -2.18 -10.10
CA PHE A 121 15.41 -3.50 -9.45
C PHE A 121 15.15 -4.67 -10.41
N TYR A 122 14.56 -4.40 -11.57
CA TYR A 122 14.29 -5.41 -12.60
C TYR A 122 15.54 -5.82 -13.38
N GLN A 123 16.66 -5.08 -13.26
CA GLN A 123 17.94 -5.45 -13.89
C GLN A 123 18.58 -6.71 -13.27
N THR A 124 18.26 -7.01 -12.01
CA THR A 124 18.85 -8.13 -11.25
C THR A 124 18.20 -9.46 -11.59
N HIS A 125 18.96 -10.49 -11.96
CA HIS A 125 18.43 -11.83 -12.25
C HIS A 125 17.92 -12.52 -10.97
N PRO A 126 16.75 -13.20 -11.00
CA PRO A 126 15.96 -13.62 -12.18
C PRO A 126 14.91 -12.60 -12.69
N ARG A 127 15.14 -11.29 -12.51
CA ARG A 127 14.23 -10.19 -12.90
C ARG A 127 12.84 -10.35 -12.29
N ARG A 128 12.84 -10.66 -10.99
CA ARG A 128 11.64 -10.83 -10.19
C ARG A 128 11.63 -9.77 -9.10
N ILE A 129 10.57 -8.96 -9.09
CA ILE A 129 10.29 -8.01 -8.01
C ILE A 129 9.01 -8.47 -7.35
N ASP A 130 9.00 -8.53 -6.03
CA ASP A 130 7.81 -8.85 -5.27
C ASP A 130 7.38 -7.60 -4.52
N ILE A 131 6.10 -7.26 -4.65
CA ILE A 131 5.50 -6.07 -4.04
C ILE A 131 4.26 -6.50 -3.27
N ILE A 132 4.19 -6.14 -2.00
CA ILE A 132 2.98 -6.30 -1.18
C ILE A 132 2.42 -4.90 -0.95
N THR A 133 1.11 -4.74 -1.14
CA THR A 133 0.43 -3.46 -0.89
C THR A 133 -0.91 -3.66 -0.20
N THR A 134 -1.23 -2.68 0.66
CA THR A 134 -2.54 -2.50 1.28
C THR A 134 -3.43 -1.55 0.49
N ASN A 135 -2.93 -0.98 -0.62
CA ASN A 135 -3.65 -0.02 -1.44
C ASN A 135 -4.59 -0.72 -2.43
N TYR A 136 -5.73 -0.09 -2.70
CA TYR A 136 -6.70 -0.57 -3.69
C TYR A 136 -6.39 -0.08 -5.10
N ASP A 137 -5.75 1.10 -5.21
CA ASP A 137 -5.47 1.82 -6.47
C ASP A 137 -4.53 1.07 -7.42
N ARG A 138 -4.45 1.53 -8.68
CA ARG A 138 -3.72 0.88 -9.77
C ARG A 138 -2.34 1.51 -10.02
N LEU A 139 -1.82 2.32 -9.09
CA LEU A 139 -0.60 3.10 -9.31
C LEU A 139 0.61 2.22 -9.65
N ILE A 140 0.73 1.07 -8.99
CA ILE A 140 1.85 0.14 -9.19
C ILE A 140 1.72 -0.53 -10.55
N GLU A 141 0.52 -0.93 -10.94
CA GLU A 141 0.21 -1.47 -12.26
C GLU A 141 0.57 -0.44 -13.36
N TYR A 142 0.15 0.81 -13.22
CA TYR A 142 0.53 1.89 -14.15
C TYR A 142 2.05 2.09 -14.23
N ALA A 143 2.74 2.03 -13.08
CA ALA A 143 4.19 2.14 -13.06
C ALA A 143 4.89 0.97 -13.77
N CYS A 144 4.33 -0.24 -13.71
CA CYS A 144 4.80 -1.42 -14.44
C CYS A 144 4.58 -1.28 -15.95
N ASP A 145 3.41 -0.79 -16.37
CA ASP A 145 3.09 -0.55 -17.79
C ASP A 145 4.04 0.49 -18.39
N LEU A 146 4.26 1.62 -17.71
CA LEU A 146 5.25 2.64 -18.10
C LEU A 146 6.70 2.11 -18.07
N ALA A 147 6.95 1.06 -17.28
CA ALA A 147 8.24 0.40 -17.23
C ALA A 147 8.42 -0.68 -18.30
N GLU A 148 7.36 -1.05 -19.01
CA GLU A 148 7.29 -2.21 -19.91
C GLU A 148 7.64 -3.53 -19.20
N ILE A 149 7.24 -3.66 -17.93
CA ILE A 149 7.49 -4.85 -17.10
C ILE A 149 6.18 -5.60 -16.88
N PRO A 150 6.10 -6.91 -17.18
CA PRO A 150 4.90 -7.70 -16.89
C PRO A 150 4.56 -7.69 -15.39
N VAL A 151 3.30 -7.44 -15.06
CA VAL A 151 2.78 -7.46 -13.69
C VAL A 151 1.81 -8.64 -13.49
N MET A 152 2.04 -9.41 -12.44
CA MET A 152 1.23 -10.55 -12.03
C MET A 152 0.48 -10.22 -10.74
N VAL A 153 -0.85 -10.13 -10.80
CA VAL A 153 -1.72 -9.78 -9.66
C VAL A 153 -2.46 -10.99 -9.06
N GLY A 154 -2.15 -12.21 -9.52
CA GLY A 154 -2.84 -13.44 -9.09
C GLY A 154 -4.18 -13.71 -9.79
N PHE A 155 -4.54 -12.92 -10.81
CA PHE A 155 -5.73 -13.10 -11.64
C PHE A 155 -5.36 -13.29 -13.11
N ASN A 156 -6.00 -14.24 -13.78
CA ASN A 156 -5.76 -14.56 -15.19
C ASN A 156 -7.01 -14.32 -16.04
N GLY A 157 -6.81 -13.79 -17.25
CA GLY A 157 -7.84 -13.46 -18.22
C GLY A 157 -7.48 -12.19 -18.99
N GLN A 158 -8.27 -11.84 -20.00
CA GLN A 158 -8.08 -10.61 -20.78
C GLN A 158 -8.99 -9.49 -20.26
N TYR A 159 -10.29 -9.56 -20.55
CA TYR A 159 -11.27 -8.56 -20.12
C TYR A 159 -11.95 -8.90 -18.80
N LEU A 160 -12.28 -10.17 -18.62
CA LEU A 160 -12.83 -10.72 -17.38
C LEU A 160 -11.83 -11.75 -16.86
N LYS A 161 -11.24 -11.43 -15.71
CA LYS A 161 -10.19 -12.23 -15.08
C LYS A 161 -10.77 -13.01 -13.92
N ARG A 162 -10.21 -14.20 -13.67
CA ARG A 162 -10.55 -15.04 -12.51
C ARG A 162 -9.30 -15.26 -11.67
N PHE A 163 -9.50 -15.40 -10.37
CA PHE A 163 -8.41 -15.67 -9.46
C PHE A 163 -7.77 -17.01 -9.82
N SER A 164 -6.45 -17.02 -9.97
CA SER A 164 -5.66 -18.21 -10.29
C SER A 164 -4.57 -18.49 -9.27
N GLY A 165 -4.27 -17.53 -8.38
CA GLY A 165 -3.12 -17.58 -7.48
C GLY A 165 -1.77 -17.60 -8.21
N GLY A 166 -1.78 -17.32 -9.53
CA GLY A 166 -0.60 -17.43 -10.38
C GLY A 166 0.34 -16.25 -10.19
N PHE A 167 1.57 -16.55 -9.78
CA PHE A 167 2.68 -15.59 -9.71
C PHE A 167 3.89 -16.13 -10.48
N SER A 168 4.69 -15.23 -11.04
CA SER A 168 5.87 -15.62 -11.82
C SER A 168 7.09 -15.83 -10.94
N ASN A 169 7.93 -16.79 -11.32
CA ASN A 169 9.22 -17.03 -10.69
C ASN A 169 10.36 -16.15 -11.27
N LYS A 170 10.13 -15.52 -12.43
CA LYS A 170 11.12 -14.70 -13.14
C LYS A 170 10.45 -13.70 -14.08
N ASP A 171 11.22 -12.73 -14.55
CA ASP A 171 10.82 -11.80 -15.62
C ASP A 171 9.49 -11.05 -15.38
N ALA A 172 9.10 -10.79 -14.13
CA ALA A 172 7.88 -10.06 -13.81
C ALA A 172 7.93 -9.37 -12.44
N VAL A 173 7.03 -8.40 -12.26
CA VAL A 173 6.62 -7.90 -10.94
C VAL A 173 5.46 -8.79 -10.44
N ASN A 174 5.59 -9.36 -9.26
CA ASN A 174 4.46 -9.98 -8.56
C ASN A 174 3.87 -8.96 -7.59
N LEU A 175 2.63 -8.55 -7.82
CA LEU A 175 1.91 -7.57 -7.02
C LEU A 175 0.83 -8.26 -6.18
N LEU A 176 1.01 -8.27 -4.87
CA LEU A 176 0.12 -8.89 -3.90
C LEU A 176 -0.69 -7.80 -3.20
N LYS A 177 -1.95 -7.61 -3.64
CA LYS A 177 -2.89 -6.63 -3.07
C LYS A 177 -3.75 -7.30 -2.01
N VAL A 178 -3.26 -7.37 -0.78
CA VAL A 178 -3.87 -8.18 0.28
C VAL A 178 -5.22 -7.66 0.78
N HIS A 179 -5.54 -6.39 0.53
CA HIS A 179 -6.79 -5.76 0.93
C HIS A 179 -7.80 -5.63 -0.23
N GLY A 180 -7.54 -6.30 -1.34
CA GLY A 180 -8.35 -6.17 -2.55
C GLY A 180 -7.84 -5.08 -3.48
N SER A 181 -8.62 -4.83 -4.52
CA SER A 181 -8.25 -3.94 -5.62
C SER A 181 -9.48 -3.28 -6.20
N LEU A 182 -9.33 -2.09 -6.78
CA LEU A 182 -10.38 -1.45 -7.57
C LEU A 182 -10.86 -2.29 -8.76
N ASP A 183 -10.10 -3.31 -9.14
CA ASP A 183 -10.43 -4.23 -10.23
C ASP A 183 -11.11 -5.51 -9.78
N VAL A 184 -11.28 -5.78 -8.48
CA VAL A 184 -11.77 -7.07 -7.98
C VAL A 184 -13.15 -6.88 -7.35
N PHE A 185 -14.08 -7.75 -7.74
CA PHE A 185 -15.48 -7.64 -7.39
C PHE A 185 -16.09 -9.01 -7.11
N ARG A 186 -17.20 -8.98 -6.39
CA ARG A 186 -18.11 -10.11 -6.20
C ARG A 186 -19.37 -9.90 -7.04
N ASP A 187 -19.71 -10.89 -7.85
CA ASP A 187 -20.96 -10.92 -8.60
C ASP A 187 -22.15 -11.37 -7.72
N THR A 188 -23.37 -11.28 -8.26
CA THR A 188 -24.62 -11.66 -7.58
C THR A 188 -24.70 -13.14 -7.19
N HIS A 189 -23.81 -13.99 -7.73
CA HIS A 189 -23.72 -15.40 -7.40
C HIS A 189 -22.61 -15.69 -6.37
N GLY A 190 -21.96 -14.65 -5.85
CA GLY A 190 -20.86 -14.76 -4.90
C GLY A 190 -19.52 -15.11 -5.54
N GLY A 191 -19.43 -15.13 -6.88
CA GLY A 191 -18.20 -15.41 -7.62
C GLY A 191 -17.27 -14.20 -7.63
N VAL A 192 -15.97 -14.45 -7.43
CA VAL A 192 -14.94 -13.41 -7.55
C VAL A 192 -14.58 -13.23 -9.02
N VAL A 193 -14.64 -11.99 -9.49
CA VAL A 193 -14.25 -11.58 -10.84
C VAL A 193 -13.34 -10.37 -10.76
N SER A 194 -12.41 -10.26 -11.69
CA SER A 194 -11.66 -9.03 -11.88
C SER A 194 -11.94 -8.41 -13.25
N ALA A 195 -12.28 -7.13 -13.25
CA ALA A 195 -12.59 -6.33 -14.42
C ALA A 195 -11.88 -4.99 -14.31
N SER A 196 -10.98 -4.73 -15.25
CA SER A 196 -10.13 -3.53 -15.20
C SER A 196 -10.85 -2.30 -15.75
N MET A 197 -10.51 -1.12 -15.20
CA MET A 197 -10.90 0.19 -15.74
C MET A 197 -12.41 0.48 -15.82
N LEU A 198 -13.21 -0.09 -14.91
CA LEU A 198 -14.62 0.29 -14.79
C LEU A 198 -14.73 1.75 -14.33
N SER A 199 -15.49 2.56 -15.08
CA SER A 199 -15.80 3.96 -14.74
C SER A 199 -16.96 4.10 -13.78
N GLU A 200 -17.86 3.12 -13.75
CA GLU A 200 -19.04 3.07 -12.90
C GLU A 200 -19.25 1.63 -12.41
N LEU A 201 -19.82 1.46 -11.22
CA LEU A 201 -20.18 0.15 -10.68
C LEU A 201 -21.47 -0.35 -11.31
N PRO A 202 -21.47 -1.48 -12.05
CA PRO A 202 -22.69 -2.10 -12.51
C PRO A 202 -23.59 -2.50 -11.32
N PRO A 203 -24.93 -2.38 -11.45
CA PRO A 203 -25.85 -2.83 -10.41
C PRO A 203 -25.63 -4.30 -10.03
N GLY A 204 -25.62 -4.59 -8.73
CA GLY A 204 -25.39 -5.94 -8.20
C GLY A 204 -23.93 -6.37 -8.12
N LEU A 205 -22.98 -5.58 -8.65
CA LEU A 205 -21.55 -5.81 -8.45
C LEU A 205 -21.10 -5.14 -7.15
N VAL A 206 -20.36 -5.87 -6.31
CA VAL A 206 -19.84 -5.37 -5.03
C VAL A 206 -18.31 -5.37 -5.07
N PRO A 207 -17.64 -4.24 -4.80
CA PRO A 207 -16.18 -4.20 -4.67
C PRO A 207 -15.66 -5.17 -3.59
N GLU A 208 -14.69 -6.00 -3.94
CA GLU A 208 -14.02 -6.87 -2.97
C GLU A 208 -12.86 -6.12 -2.32
N LEU A 209 -13.20 -5.12 -1.51
CA LEU A 209 -12.26 -4.31 -0.73
C LEU A 209 -12.35 -4.68 0.74
N ILE A 210 -11.21 -4.86 1.40
CA ILE A 210 -11.15 -4.98 2.85
C ILE A 210 -11.09 -3.57 3.43
N THR A 211 -12.19 -3.13 4.04
CA THR A 211 -12.31 -1.82 4.67
C THR A 211 -11.58 -1.77 6.02
N PRO A 212 -11.13 -0.59 6.46
CA PRO A 212 -10.60 -0.38 7.81
C PRO A 212 -11.54 -0.84 8.93
N GLY A 213 -10.98 -1.12 10.12
CA GLY A 213 -11.74 -1.47 11.34
C GLY A 213 -11.93 -2.98 11.59
N SER A 214 -12.79 -3.34 12.53
CA SER A 214 -12.86 -4.72 13.08
C SER A 214 -13.22 -5.80 12.05
N SER A 215 -14.02 -5.47 11.04
CA SER A 215 -14.43 -6.42 9.99
C SER A 215 -13.25 -6.89 9.12
N LYS A 216 -12.15 -6.13 9.06
CA LYS A 216 -10.90 -6.46 8.36
C LYS A 216 -10.33 -7.80 8.78
N PHE A 217 -10.30 -8.07 10.08
CA PHE A 217 -9.68 -9.28 10.64
C PHE A 217 -10.38 -10.56 10.18
N ALA A 218 -11.71 -10.55 10.12
CA ALA A 218 -12.47 -11.67 9.60
C ALA A 218 -12.34 -11.76 8.07
N ALA A 219 -12.48 -10.62 7.37
CA ALA A 219 -12.49 -10.59 5.91
C ALA A 219 -11.21 -11.15 5.27
N ILE A 220 -10.03 -10.86 5.85
CA ILE A 220 -8.75 -11.31 5.30
C ILE A 220 -8.54 -12.83 5.41
N LEU A 221 -9.30 -13.51 6.27
CA LEU A 221 -9.19 -14.95 6.52
C LEU A 221 -10.07 -15.81 5.61
N HIS A 222 -10.74 -15.21 4.62
CA HIS A 222 -11.63 -15.91 3.69
C HIS A 222 -11.34 -15.57 2.23
N GLY A 223 -11.72 -16.48 1.33
CA GLY A 223 -11.69 -16.27 -0.12
C GLY A 223 -10.31 -15.89 -0.68
N THR A 224 -10.33 -15.08 -1.74
CA THR A 224 -9.12 -14.60 -2.44
C THR A 224 -8.16 -13.81 -1.55
N PRO A 225 -8.61 -12.92 -0.64
CA PRO A 225 -7.70 -12.25 0.29
C PRO A 225 -6.83 -13.19 1.12
N ARG A 226 -7.38 -14.31 1.59
CA ARG A 226 -6.63 -15.31 2.35
C ARG A 226 -5.50 -15.92 1.53
N GLU A 227 -5.77 -16.26 0.27
CA GLU A 227 -4.76 -16.84 -0.61
C GLU A 227 -3.66 -15.84 -0.95
N LEU A 228 -4.02 -14.56 -1.14
CA LEU A 228 -3.06 -13.47 -1.34
C LEU A 228 -2.20 -13.22 -0.09
N LEU A 229 -2.81 -13.26 1.10
CA LEU A 229 -2.08 -13.12 2.37
C LEU A 229 -1.10 -14.28 2.58
N LEU A 230 -1.50 -15.53 2.32
CA LEU A 230 -0.59 -16.68 2.38
C LEU A 230 0.58 -16.54 1.41
N ALA A 231 0.32 -16.08 0.19
CA ALA A 231 1.39 -15.80 -0.77
C ALA A 231 2.33 -14.68 -0.29
N ALA A 232 1.78 -13.63 0.33
CA ALA A 232 2.54 -12.53 0.93
C ALA A 232 3.44 -13.01 2.07
N ASP A 233 2.92 -13.84 2.97
CA ASP A 233 3.67 -14.45 4.07
C ASP A 233 4.87 -15.27 3.57
N GLU A 234 4.68 -16.04 2.50
CA GLU A 234 5.79 -16.78 1.88
C GLU A 234 6.86 -15.85 1.29
N ARG A 235 6.47 -14.72 0.68
CA ARG A 235 7.44 -13.71 0.21
C ARG A 235 8.18 -13.06 1.36
N ILE A 236 7.50 -12.74 2.46
CA ILE A 236 8.11 -12.17 3.66
C ILE A 236 9.13 -13.13 4.27
N LYS A 237 8.81 -14.43 4.37
CA LYS A 237 9.75 -15.46 4.86
C LYS A 237 11.01 -15.56 4.00
N GLN A 238 10.88 -15.38 2.68
CA GLN A 238 11.98 -15.48 1.72
C GLN A 238 12.80 -14.18 1.58
N ALA A 239 12.28 -13.05 2.06
CA ALA A 239 12.89 -11.74 1.89
C ALA A 239 14.31 -11.68 2.51
N ARG A 240 15.22 -11.08 1.74
CA ARG A 240 16.62 -10.80 2.15
C ARG A 240 16.82 -9.36 2.62
N SER A 241 15.89 -8.48 2.30
CA SER A 241 15.78 -7.10 2.74
C SER A 241 14.37 -6.59 2.44
N PHE A 242 13.98 -5.50 3.10
CA PHE A 242 12.69 -4.84 2.89
C PHE A 242 12.90 -3.39 2.46
N LEU A 243 12.04 -2.92 1.55
CA LEU A 243 11.90 -1.51 1.19
C LEU A 243 10.44 -1.09 1.38
N CYS A 244 10.17 -0.27 2.40
CA CYS A 244 8.85 0.26 2.70
C CYS A 244 8.70 1.66 2.09
N ILE A 245 7.65 1.90 1.31
CA ILE A 245 7.39 3.17 0.61
C ILE A 245 6.02 3.69 1.02
N GLY A 246 6.01 4.79 1.79
CA GLY A 246 4.78 5.38 2.31
C GLY A 246 3.89 4.40 3.09
N TYR A 247 4.51 3.38 3.70
CA TYR A 247 3.83 2.34 4.46
C TYR A 247 3.87 2.66 5.95
N GLY A 248 2.69 2.75 6.57
CA GLY A 248 2.53 3.26 7.93
C GLY A 248 2.67 2.24 9.07
N PHE A 249 2.88 0.95 8.78
CA PHE A 249 2.92 -0.11 9.81
C PHE A 249 1.67 -0.16 10.70
N ASN A 250 0.48 0.00 10.08
CA ASN A 250 -0.81 -0.09 10.77
C ASN A 250 -1.54 -1.42 10.53
N ASP A 251 -0.91 -2.34 9.77
CA ASP A 251 -1.51 -3.62 9.41
C ASP A 251 -0.82 -4.78 10.15
N SER A 252 -1.45 -5.26 11.23
CA SER A 252 -0.86 -6.32 12.06
C SER A 252 -0.70 -7.64 11.30
N GLN A 253 -1.59 -7.96 10.35
CA GLN A 253 -1.55 -9.24 9.65
C GLN A 253 -0.27 -9.41 8.81
N ILE A 254 0.16 -8.37 8.10
CA ILE A 254 1.41 -8.41 7.33
C ILE A 254 2.62 -8.13 8.23
N GLN A 255 2.45 -7.25 9.22
CA GLN A 255 3.53 -6.74 10.05
C GLN A 255 4.21 -7.80 10.91
N GLU A 256 3.48 -8.75 11.48
CA GLU A 256 4.09 -9.77 12.35
C GLU A 256 5.18 -10.60 11.65
N GLY A 257 4.93 -10.96 10.38
CA GLY A 257 5.91 -11.64 9.54
C GLY A 257 7.16 -10.78 9.33
N ILE A 258 7.00 -9.50 9.00
CA ILE A 258 8.11 -8.56 8.78
C ILE A 258 8.92 -8.40 10.06
N LEU A 259 8.25 -8.20 11.20
CA LEU A 259 8.88 -8.05 12.51
C LEU A 259 9.75 -9.25 12.86
N THR A 260 9.28 -10.45 12.59
CA THR A 260 10.04 -11.68 12.82
C THR A 260 11.35 -11.69 12.02
N ARG A 261 11.31 -11.22 10.76
CA ARG A 261 12.48 -11.20 9.88
C ARG A 261 13.49 -10.12 10.29
N ILE A 262 13.04 -8.90 10.59
CA ILE A 262 13.95 -7.81 11.00
C ILE A 262 14.57 -8.02 12.39
N ARG A 263 13.87 -8.75 13.29
CA ARG A 263 14.45 -9.25 14.56
C ARG A 263 15.60 -10.22 14.33
N SER A 264 15.60 -10.95 13.21
CA SER A 264 16.68 -11.88 12.84
C SER A 264 17.84 -11.22 12.09
N GLY A 265 17.81 -9.89 11.93
CA GLY A 265 18.90 -9.12 11.31
C GLY A 265 18.69 -8.77 9.84
N ILE A 266 17.58 -9.17 9.23
CA ILE A 266 17.22 -8.78 7.86
C ILE A 266 17.03 -7.25 7.81
N PRO A 267 17.74 -6.53 6.93
CA PRO A 267 17.68 -5.07 6.88
C PRO A 267 16.35 -4.56 6.32
N LEU A 268 15.90 -3.42 6.85
CA LEU A 268 14.71 -2.71 6.40
C LEU A 268 15.05 -1.25 6.12
N VAL A 269 14.66 -0.75 4.95
CA VAL A 269 14.69 0.68 4.61
C VAL A 269 13.26 1.16 4.47
N SER A 270 12.90 2.26 5.13
CA SER A 270 11.59 2.90 5.02
C SER A 270 11.73 4.32 4.50
N ILE A 271 11.03 4.64 3.42
CA ILE A 271 10.91 6.00 2.87
C ILE A 271 9.47 6.48 3.04
N THR A 272 9.28 7.60 3.71
CA THR A 272 7.96 8.17 3.99
C THR A 272 8.07 9.67 4.19
N LYS A 273 6.96 10.41 4.03
CA LYS A 273 6.94 11.84 4.38
C LYS A 273 7.22 12.05 5.87
N GLU A 274 6.59 11.23 6.70
CA GLU A 274 6.67 11.28 8.15
C GLU A 274 6.58 9.85 8.69
N VAL A 275 7.46 9.50 9.62
CA VAL A 275 7.41 8.24 10.38
C VAL A 275 6.56 8.51 11.61
N SER A 276 5.47 7.77 11.77
CA SER A 276 4.63 7.86 12.97
C SER A 276 5.38 7.38 14.21
N ASP A 277 5.00 7.88 15.39
CA ASP A 277 5.55 7.42 16.66
C ASP A 277 5.39 5.89 16.84
N SER A 278 4.25 5.34 16.38
CA SER A 278 4.00 3.90 16.39
C SER A 278 5.01 3.13 15.54
N ALA A 279 5.28 3.58 14.32
CA ALA A 279 6.24 2.96 13.41
C ALA A 279 7.69 3.11 13.93
N ALA A 280 8.05 4.29 14.44
CA ALA A 280 9.36 4.54 15.03
C ALA A 280 9.61 3.62 16.24
N HIS A 281 8.65 3.55 17.17
CA HIS A 281 8.71 2.67 18.34
C HIS A 281 8.78 1.20 17.93
N LEU A 282 8.00 0.79 16.93
CA LEU A 282 7.99 -0.56 16.41
C LEU A 282 9.35 -0.96 15.83
N LEU A 283 9.93 -0.13 14.96
CA LEU A 283 11.23 -0.42 14.33
C LEU A 283 12.35 -0.40 15.36
N ALA A 284 12.40 0.62 16.23
CA ALA A 284 13.46 0.77 17.23
C ALA A 284 13.52 -0.38 18.24
N ASN A 285 12.40 -1.05 18.52
CA ASN A 285 12.34 -2.16 19.48
C ASN A 285 12.48 -3.55 18.85
N ASN A 286 12.29 -3.69 17.54
CA ASN A 286 12.24 -5.00 16.90
C ASN A 286 13.30 -5.20 15.82
N ALA A 287 13.78 -4.16 15.16
CA ALA A 287 14.74 -4.29 14.07
C ALA A 287 16.18 -4.20 14.58
N GLN A 288 17.03 -5.15 14.20
CA GLN A 288 18.48 -5.03 14.43
C GLN A 288 19.15 -4.05 13.45
N ASN A 289 18.61 -3.98 12.22
CA ASN A 289 19.13 -3.18 11.12
C ASN A 289 17.95 -2.48 10.43
N TYR A 290 17.75 -1.19 10.74
CA TYR A 290 16.74 -0.38 10.05
C TYR A 290 17.26 1.00 9.69
N ILE A 291 16.74 1.52 8.59
CA ILE A 291 16.96 2.88 8.13
C ILE A 291 15.58 3.50 7.84
N THR A 292 15.25 4.62 8.47
CA THR A 292 14.11 5.44 8.07
C THR A 292 14.59 6.73 7.42
N ILE A 293 13.94 7.13 6.33
CA ILE A 293 14.25 8.32 5.55
C ILE A 293 12.96 9.13 5.48
N GLN A 294 12.93 10.28 6.16
CA GLN A 294 11.75 11.13 6.27
C GLN A 294 12.02 12.59 5.98
N LYS A 295 10.97 13.36 5.75
CA LYS A 295 11.09 14.80 5.54
C LYS A 295 11.71 15.45 6.79
N GLY A 296 12.73 16.29 6.59
CA GLY A 296 13.31 17.09 7.67
C GLY A 296 12.36 18.20 8.15
N SER A 297 12.66 18.76 9.31
CA SER A 297 11.91 19.87 9.89
C SER A 297 12.01 21.18 9.08
N GLU A 298 13.11 21.36 8.36
CA GLU A 298 13.34 22.48 7.45
C GLU A 298 13.08 22.10 5.99
N PRO A 299 12.72 23.07 5.11
CA PRO A 299 12.64 22.85 3.67
C PRO A 299 13.94 22.27 3.10
N ASP A 300 13.82 21.42 2.08
CA ASP A 300 14.96 20.78 1.39
C ASP A 300 15.90 20.01 2.33
N LYS A 301 15.40 19.50 3.45
CA LYS A 301 16.14 18.60 4.34
C LYS A 301 15.50 17.22 4.38
N THR A 302 16.34 16.22 4.62
CA THR A 302 15.94 14.85 4.93
C THR A 302 16.49 14.45 6.28
N GLU A 303 15.63 13.90 7.13
CA GLU A 303 16.05 13.23 8.36
C GLU A 303 16.21 11.74 8.09
N ILE A 304 17.38 11.20 8.44
CA ILE A 304 17.70 9.79 8.32
C ILE A 304 18.00 9.22 9.70
N CYS A 305 17.26 8.19 10.10
CA CYS A 305 17.56 7.43 11.31
C CYS A 305 18.14 6.07 10.93
N ILE A 306 19.36 5.77 11.39
CA ILE A 306 19.99 4.45 11.26
C ILE A 306 20.15 3.87 12.65
N ASN A 307 19.45 2.78 12.97
CA ASN A 307 19.58 2.09 14.26
C ASN A 307 19.55 3.04 15.48
N ARG A 308 18.63 4.03 15.48
CA ARG A 308 18.44 5.09 16.50
C ARG A 308 19.37 6.31 16.40
N SER A 309 20.37 6.29 15.53
CA SER A 309 21.21 7.47 15.24
C SER A 309 20.55 8.32 14.17
N ILE A 310 20.20 9.56 14.53
CA ILE A 310 19.55 10.52 13.64
C ILE A 310 20.60 11.44 13.01
N GLU A 311 20.48 11.65 11.71
CA GLU A 311 21.31 12.55 10.92
C GLU A 311 20.39 13.37 10.00
N ILE A 312 20.73 14.64 9.81
CA ILE A 312 20.00 15.54 8.90
C ILE A 312 20.89 15.82 7.69
N LEU A 313 20.35 15.58 6.50
CA LEU A 313 21.04 15.81 5.23
C LEU A 313 20.36 16.92 4.42
N ASP A 314 21.17 17.61 3.62
CA ASP A 314 20.72 18.58 2.63
C ASP A 314 20.21 17.87 1.37
N GLY A 315 18.96 18.10 1.00
CA GLY A 315 18.27 17.50 -0.15
C GLY A 315 17.01 16.72 0.23
N GLU A 316 16.17 16.40 -0.77
CA GLU A 316 14.90 15.68 -0.60
C GLU A 316 15.03 14.17 -0.91
N PHE A 317 15.78 13.43 -0.09
CA PHE A 317 16.00 11.99 -0.24
C PHE A 317 14.85 11.10 0.26
N TRP A 318 13.85 11.67 0.94
CA TRP A 318 12.66 10.96 1.45
C TRP A 318 11.60 10.67 0.38
N THR A 319 11.75 11.21 -0.83
CA THR A 319 10.93 10.89 -2.00
C THR A 319 11.50 9.68 -2.76
N ILE A 320 10.71 9.04 -3.63
CA ILE A 320 11.24 7.95 -4.47
C ILE A 320 12.36 8.46 -5.39
N ASP A 321 12.21 9.65 -6.01
CA ASP A 321 13.25 10.23 -6.87
C ASP A 321 14.53 10.57 -6.10
N GLY A 322 14.37 11.12 -4.90
CA GLY A 322 15.49 11.37 -3.99
C GLY A 322 16.19 10.08 -3.57
N PHE A 323 15.43 9.06 -3.20
CA PHE A 323 15.96 7.74 -2.90
C PHE A 323 16.70 7.13 -4.11
N MET A 324 16.17 7.29 -5.33
CA MET A 324 16.85 6.87 -6.55
C MET A 324 18.21 7.54 -6.73
N SER A 325 18.36 8.81 -6.35
CA SER A 325 19.66 9.51 -6.41
C SER A 325 20.73 8.90 -5.48
N ILE A 326 20.33 8.12 -4.47
CA ILE A 326 21.24 7.41 -3.57
C ILE A 326 21.65 6.05 -4.15
N ILE A 327 20.73 5.34 -4.81
CA ILE A 327 20.94 3.94 -5.21
C ILE A 327 21.29 3.75 -6.69
N ASP A 328 21.27 4.82 -7.48
CA ASP A 328 21.62 4.76 -8.90
C ASP A 328 23.11 4.54 -9.17
#